data_AF-A0A914DGZ7-F1
#
_entry.id   AF-A0A914DGZ7-F1
#
_cell.length_a   1.000
_cell.length_b   1.000
_cell.length_c   1.000
_cell.angle_alpha   90.00
_cell.angle_beta   90.00
_cell.angle_gamma   90.00
#
_symmetry.space_group_name_H-M   'P 1'
#
loop_
_entity.id
_entity.type
_entity.pdbx_description
1 polymer ?
#
loop_
_entity_poly.entity_id
_entity_poly.type
_entity_poly.pdbx_seq_one_letter_code
_entity_poly.pdbx_strand_id
1 'polypeptide(L)'
;MTDNVQPYRRIREFRVFVSIHRSIQLAAQLLNRGQFVKEKAQQSATCDNFLQVLEEYARTFPEKYSLPLASQNLEALSISLRTESFSYVQRFLEQNGVDYLTTILHRSRNGGGGELVAIPILSCFKALLNSTAGRACVLDSSDALLAITGALDLHNPRCKQKNFRL
;
A
#
# COMPACT_ATOMS: atom_id res chain seq x y z
N MET A 1 57.82 -12.12 46.46
CA MET A 1 56.47 -12.33 47.05
C MET A 1 55.97 -10.94 47.41
N THR A 2 54.94 -10.34 46.84
CA THR A 2 53.77 -10.79 46.07
C THR A 2 53.14 -9.53 45.43
N ASP A 3 52.54 -9.69 44.26
CA ASP A 3 51.35 -8.98 43.78
C ASP A 3 51.42 -7.50 43.39
N ASN A 4 52.02 -7.25 42.23
CA ASN A 4 51.69 -6.11 41.38
C ASN A 4 50.42 -6.44 40.54
N VAL A 5 49.25 -6.36 41.17
CA VAL A 5 47.96 -6.65 40.53
C VAL A 5 47.38 -5.38 39.90
N GLN A 6 47.63 -5.26 38.59
CA GLN A 6 46.66 -4.88 37.55
C GLN A 6 46.18 -3.40 37.45
N PRO A 7 46.96 -2.51 36.79
CA PRO A 7 46.39 -1.34 36.10
C PRO A 7 45.54 -1.73 34.87
N TYR A 8 45.68 -2.97 34.37
CA TYR A 8 44.98 -3.48 33.18
C TYR A 8 43.50 -3.86 33.42
N ARG A 9 43.08 -4.18 34.65
CA ARG A 9 41.65 -4.49 34.95
C ARG A 9 40.76 -3.25 34.81
N ARG A 10 41.19 -2.11 35.36
CA ARG A 10 40.39 -0.88 35.41
C ARG A 10 40.17 -0.27 34.02
N ILE A 11 41.14 -0.39 33.11
CA ILE A 11 41.03 0.08 31.73
C ILE A 11 40.10 -0.81 30.89
N ARG A 12 40.10 -2.12 31.13
CA ARG A 12 39.17 -3.06 30.47
C ARG A 12 37.72 -2.81 30.90
N GLU A 13 37.48 -2.59 32.18
CA GLU A 13 36.14 -2.27 32.71
C GLU A 13 35.59 -0.95 32.14
N PHE A 14 36.42 0.08 32.01
CA PHE A 14 36.01 1.36 31.42
C PHE A 14 35.68 1.24 29.91
N ARG A 15 36.47 0.45 29.16
CA ARG A 15 36.19 0.17 27.75
C ARG A 15 34.92 -0.65 27.55
N VAL A 16 34.68 -1.63 28.42
CA VAL A 16 33.44 -2.43 28.41
C VAL A 16 32.23 -1.55 28.72
N PHE A 17 32.34 -0.66 29.71
CA PHE A 17 31.28 0.28 30.07
C PHE A 17 30.92 1.24 28.93
N VAL A 18 31.92 1.84 28.27
CA VAL A 18 31.69 2.72 27.10
C VAL A 18 31.07 1.97 25.92
N SER A 19 31.48 0.72 25.70
CA SER A 19 30.94 -0.14 24.64
C SER A 19 29.47 -0.52 24.90
N ILE A 20 29.14 -0.87 26.14
CA ILE A 20 27.77 -1.17 26.57
C ILE A 20 26.90 0.08 26.43
N HIS A 21 27.39 1.25 26.86
CA HIS A 21 26.62 2.49 26.77
C HIS A 21 26.30 2.88 25.32
N ARG A 22 27.26 2.74 24.39
CA ARG A 22 27.00 2.94 22.95
C ARG A 22 26.02 1.93 22.38
N SER A 23 26.10 0.66 22.81
CA SER A 23 25.20 -0.40 22.35
C SER A 23 23.76 -0.14 22.80
N ILE A 24 23.57 0.35 24.03
CA ILE A 24 22.25 0.75 24.56
C ILE A 24 21.70 1.96 23.80
N GLN A 25 22.53 2.96 23.49
CA GLN A 25 22.12 4.12 22.69
C GLN A 25 21.70 3.73 21.26
N LEU A 26 22.44 2.83 20.61
CA LEU A 26 22.08 2.28 19.31
C LEU A 26 20.76 1.48 19.36
N ALA A 27 20.58 0.65 20.39
CA ALA A 27 19.34 -0.09 20.57
C ALA A 27 18.13 0.85 20.80
N ALA A 28 18.30 1.91 21.59
CA ALA A 28 17.26 2.93 21.81
C ALA A 28 16.93 3.69 20.52
N GLN A 29 17.92 4.02 19.69
CA GLN A 29 17.70 4.66 18.38
C GLN A 29 16.98 3.74 17.40
N LEU A 30 17.30 2.43 17.41
CA LEU A 30 16.61 1.43 16.58
C LEU A 30 15.17 1.19 17.04
N LEU A 31 14.92 1.17 18.35
CA LEU A 31 13.57 1.07 18.93
C LEU A 31 12.74 2.31 18.59
N ASN A 32 13.30 3.52 18.75
CA ASN A 32 12.64 4.76 18.36
C ASN A 32 12.36 4.78 16.85
N ARG A 33 13.32 4.39 15.99
CA ARG A 33 13.07 4.23 14.55
C ARG A 33 11.97 3.21 14.24
N GLY A 34 11.94 2.09 14.96
CA GLY A 34 10.88 1.09 14.84
C GLY A 34 9.51 1.61 15.25
N GLN A 35 9.44 2.49 16.26
CA GLN A 35 8.21 3.17 16.67
C GLN A 35 7.75 4.23 15.65
N PHE A 36 8.66 5.07 15.14
CA PHE A 36 8.35 6.04 14.08
C PHE A 36 7.88 5.37 12.77
N VAL A 37 8.43 4.20 12.43
CA VAL A 37 7.98 3.42 11.26
C VAL A 37 6.61 2.79 11.52
N LYS A 38 6.32 2.34 12.75
CA LYS A 38 5.00 1.83 13.13
C LYS A 38 3.93 2.92 13.16
N GLU A 39 4.25 4.12 13.66
CA GLU A 39 3.31 5.25 13.69
C GLU A 39 2.95 5.76 12.28
N LYS A 40 3.92 5.78 11.34
CA LYS A 40 3.62 6.06 9.93
C LYS A 40 2.81 4.94 9.24
N ALA A 41 2.92 3.70 9.73
CA ALA A 41 2.10 2.59 9.26
C ALA A 41 0.71 2.52 9.93
N GLN A 42 0.44 3.36 10.94
CA GLN A 42 -0.80 3.39 11.73
C GLN A 42 -1.55 4.73 11.67
N GLN A 43 -1.26 5.59 10.68
CA GLN A 43 -2.34 6.42 10.16
C GLN A 43 -3.24 5.50 9.35
N SER A 44 -4.37 5.10 9.94
CA SER A 44 -5.48 4.51 9.17
C SER A 44 -5.76 5.48 8.03
N ALA A 45 -5.33 5.12 6.82
CA ALA A 45 -5.61 5.90 5.64
C ALA A 45 -7.14 5.88 5.49
N THR A 46 -7.76 7.01 5.81
CA THR A 46 -9.21 7.13 5.76
C THR A 46 -9.69 6.90 4.33
N CYS A 47 -10.95 6.51 4.17
CA CYS A 47 -11.54 6.38 2.84
C CYS A 47 -11.34 7.66 2.00
N ASP A 48 -11.45 8.83 2.64
CA ASP A 48 -11.30 10.14 1.98
C ASP A 48 -9.88 10.36 1.46
N ASN A 49 -8.85 9.92 2.20
CA ASN A 49 -7.47 10.03 1.75
C ASN A 49 -7.26 9.22 0.46
N PHE A 50 -7.82 8.02 0.39
CA PHE A 50 -7.74 7.22 -0.84
C PHE A 50 -8.54 7.84 -1.98
N LEU A 51 -9.74 8.37 -1.72
CA LEU A 51 -10.56 9.01 -2.74
C LEU A 51 -9.86 10.24 -3.34
N GLN A 52 -9.21 11.06 -2.51
CA GLN A 52 -8.43 12.20 -2.98
C GLN A 52 -7.27 11.75 -3.89
N VAL A 53 -6.54 10.71 -3.48
CA VAL A 53 -5.44 10.14 -4.27
C VAL A 53 -5.95 9.57 -5.60
N LEU A 54 -7.07 8.83 -5.56
CA LEU A 54 -7.69 8.26 -6.75
C LEU A 54 -8.17 9.33 -7.72
N GLU A 55 -8.77 10.40 -7.23
CA GLU A 55 -9.21 11.52 -8.04
C GLU A 55 -8.02 12.17 -8.77
N GLU A 56 -6.89 12.37 -8.07
CA GLU A 56 -5.69 12.92 -8.67
C GLU A 56 -5.08 11.98 -9.74
N TYR A 57 -5.06 10.67 -9.46
CA TYR A 57 -4.64 9.65 -10.42
C TYR A 57 -5.56 9.63 -11.65
N ALA A 58 -6.87 9.68 -11.45
CA ALA A 58 -7.85 9.68 -12.53
C ALA A 58 -7.70 10.90 -13.45
N ARG A 59 -7.16 12.03 -12.96
CA ARG A 59 -6.90 13.21 -13.80
C ARG A 59 -5.56 13.17 -14.53
N THR A 60 -4.50 12.69 -13.87
CA THR A 60 -3.11 12.94 -14.32
C THR A 60 -2.25 11.70 -14.56
N PHE A 61 -2.80 10.49 -14.37
CA PHE A 61 -2.09 9.24 -14.65
C PHE A 61 -1.84 9.05 -16.15
N PRO A 62 -0.64 8.58 -16.59
CA PRO A 62 0.53 8.16 -15.78
C PRO A 62 1.58 9.25 -15.52
N GLU A 63 1.38 10.48 -16.00
CA GLU A 63 2.44 11.48 -16.20
C GLU A 63 3.04 12.04 -14.90
N LYS A 64 2.20 12.22 -13.86
CA LYS A 64 2.59 12.97 -12.65
C LYS A 64 3.11 12.09 -11.50
N TYR A 65 3.01 10.76 -11.59
CA TYR A 65 3.29 9.87 -10.47
C TYR A 65 4.29 8.77 -10.75
N SER A 66 5.03 8.43 -9.69
CA SER A 66 5.81 7.21 -9.62
C SER A 66 4.88 5.99 -9.65
N LEU A 67 4.97 5.18 -10.70
CA LEU A 67 4.18 3.94 -10.85
C LEU A 67 4.30 2.99 -9.63
N PRO A 68 5.49 2.78 -9.03
CA PRO A 68 5.61 1.99 -7.80
C PRO A 68 4.79 2.54 -6.62
N LEU A 69 4.81 3.87 -6.42
CA LEU A 69 4.05 4.49 -5.32
C LEU A 69 2.54 4.39 -5.58
N ALA A 70 2.11 4.62 -6.83
CA ALA A 70 0.72 4.43 -7.22
C ALA A 70 0.26 2.99 -6.98
N SER A 71 1.06 2.01 -7.38
CA SER A 71 0.80 0.59 -7.12
C SER A 71 0.65 0.30 -5.62
N GLN A 72 1.56 0.80 -4.79
CA GLN A 72 1.51 0.58 -3.34
C GLN A 72 0.25 1.17 -2.69
N ASN A 73 -0.13 2.38 -3.07
CA ASN A 73 -1.35 3.02 -2.57
C ASN A 73 -2.60 2.23 -2.97
N LEU A 74 -2.65 1.73 -4.21
CA LEU A 74 -3.78 0.92 -4.70
C LEU A 74 -3.83 -0.47 -4.06
N GLU A 75 -2.68 -1.07 -3.73
CA GLU A 75 -2.62 -2.31 -2.95
C GLU A 75 -3.20 -2.09 -1.55
N ALA A 76 -2.80 -1.01 -0.87
CA ALA A 76 -3.34 -0.64 0.43
C ALA A 76 -4.85 -0.43 0.38
N LEU A 77 -5.35 0.29 -0.62
CA LEU A 77 -6.80 0.45 -0.84
C LEU A 77 -7.50 -0.89 -1.03
N SER A 78 -6.94 -1.81 -1.81
CA SER A 78 -7.53 -3.14 -2.05
C SER A 78 -7.66 -3.97 -0.77
N ILE A 79 -6.77 -3.75 0.21
CA ILE A 79 -6.84 -4.36 1.52
C ILE A 79 -7.94 -3.69 2.33
N SER A 80 -7.96 -2.35 2.40
CA SER A 80 -8.98 -1.60 3.13
C SER A 80 -10.40 -1.93 2.64
N LEU A 81 -10.64 -1.98 1.33
CA LEU A 81 -11.94 -2.38 0.76
C LEU A 81 -12.39 -3.80 1.15
N ARG A 82 -11.45 -4.67 1.55
CA ARG A 82 -11.74 -6.05 1.96
C ARG A 82 -11.93 -6.20 3.47
N THR A 83 -11.23 -5.39 4.26
CA THR A 83 -11.14 -5.58 5.72
C THR A 83 -11.89 -4.53 6.53
N GLU A 84 -12.12 -3.35 5.98
CA GLU A 84 -12.84 -2.28 6.66
C GLU A 84 -14.35 -2.55 6.74
N SER A 85 -15.02 -1.75 7.57
CA SER A 85 -16.45 -1.86 7.81
C SER A 85 -17.31 -1.60 6.57
N PHE A 86 -18.58 -2.04 6.62
CA PHE A 86 -19.55 -1.76 5.57
C PHE A 86 -19.69 -0.26 5.25
N SER A 87 -19.67 0.61 6.26
CA SER A 87 -19.77 2.07 6.07
C SER A 87 -18.57 2.65 5.33
N TYR A 88 -17.38 2.06 5.46
CA TYR A 88 -16.21 2.42 4.66
C TYR A 88 -16.46 2.15 3.17
N VAL A 89 -16.93 0.94 2.85
CA VAL A 89 -17.24 0.55 1.46
C VAL A 89 -18.36 1.42 0.90
N GLN A 90 -19.43 1.64 1.66
CA GLN A 90 -20.53 2.50 1.23
C GLN A 90 -20.04 3.93 0.93
N ARG A 91 -19.22 4.52 1.80
CA ARG A 91 -18.63 5.85 1.57
C ARG A 91 -17.76 5.90 0.32
N PHE A 92 -16.99 4.84 0.06
CA PHE A 92 -16.19 4.72 -1.16
C PHE A 92 -17.06 4.74 -2.43
N LEU A 93 -18.18 4.00 -2.39
CA LEU A 93 -19.13 3.93 -3.51
C LEU A 93 -19.84 5.27 -3.74
N GLU A 94 -20.31 5.92 -2.68
CA GLU A 94 -21.02 7.20 -2.74
C GLU A 94 -20.16 8.36 -3.27
N GLN A 95 -18.84 8.26 -3.16
CA GLN A 95 -17.89 9.28 -3.61
C GLN A 95 -17.19 8.93 -4.93
N ASN A 96 -17.88 8.23 -5.83
CA ASN A 96 -17.41 7.89 -7.18
C ASN A 96 -16.13 7.04 -7.20
N GLY A 97 -15.84 6.29 -6.13
CA GLY A 97 -14.62 5.48 -6.04
C GLY A 97 -14.51 4.44 -7.17
N VAL A 98 -15.64 3.88 -7.62
CA VAL A 98 -15.69 2.95 -8.76
C VAL A 98 -15.31 3.65 -10.07
N ASP A 99 -15.79 4.87 -10.30
CA ASP A 99 -15.51 5.62 -11.52
C ASP A 99 -14.04 6.02 -11.62
N TYR A 100 -13.44 6.39 -10.49
CA TYR A 100 -11.99 6.65 -10.45
C TYR A 100 -11.18 5.40 -10.76
N LEU A 101 -11.49 4.25 -10.14
CA LEU A 101 -10.81 2.99 -10.44
C LEU A 101 -10.94 2.61 -11.92
N THR A 102 -12.15 2.77 -12.49
CA THR A 102 -12.46 2.51 -13.90
C THR A 102 -11.62 3.40 -14.82
N THR A 103 -11.58 4.70 -14.54
CA THR A 103 -10.80 5.69 -15.30
C THR A 103 -9.32 5.38 -15.29
N ILE A 104 -8.75 5.06 -14.11
CA ILE A 104 -7.33 4.74 -13.99
C ILE A 104 -7.02 3.43 -14.71
N LEU A 105 -7.91 2.43 -14.62
CA LEU A 105 -7.74 1.15 -15.32
C LEU A 105 -7.70 1.35 -16.84
N HIS A 106 -8.61 2.16 -17.40
CA HIS A 106 -8.59 2.50 -18.82
C HIS A 106 -7.28 3.18 -19.23
N ARG A 107 -6.82 4.16 -18.46
CA ARG A 107 -5.57 4.88 -18.75
C ARG A 107 -4.34 3.98 -18.66
N SER A 108 -4.35 3.00 -17.75
CA SER A 108 -3.27 2.03 -17.61
C SER A 108 -3.07 1.15 -18.85
N ARG A 109 -4.10 0.97 -19.70
CA ARG A 109 -3.96 0.20 -20.94
C ARG A 109 -3.13 0.90 -22.01
N ASN A 110 -3.08 2.23 -21.97
CA ASN A 110 -2.48 3.05 -23.02
C ASN A 110 -1.05 3.54 -22.66
N GLY A 111 -0.59 3.33 -21.43
CA GLY A 111 0.68 3.84 -20.92
C GLY A 111 1.73 2.76 -20.66
N GLY A 112 3.02 3.11 -20.86
CA GLY A 112 4.13 2.25 -20.49
C GLY A 112 4.15 1.97 -18.99
N GLY A 113 4.17 0.69 -18.59
CA GLY A 113 4.19 0.26 -17.19
C GLY A 113 2.82 0.19 -16.51
N GLY A 114 1.71 0.33 -17.25
CA GLY A 114 0.36 0.30 -16.69
C GLY A 114 -0.04 -1.02 -16.01
N GLU A 115 0.64 -2.11 -16.30
CA GLU A 115 0.40 -3.42 -15.65
C GLU A 115 0.66 -3.40 -14.15
N LEU A 116 1.64 -2.61 -13.68
CA LEU A 116 1.94 -2.45 -12.25
C LEU A 116 0.75 -1.87 -11.48
N VAL A 117 -0.04 -1.03 -12.15
CA VAL A 117 -1.18 -0.31 -11.58
C VAL A 117 -2.49 -1.05 -11.83
N ALA A 118 -2.63 -1.72 -12.97
CA ALA A 118 -3.81 -2.52 -13.30
C ALA A 118 -4.05 -3.66 -12.31
N ILE A 119 -2.99 -4.39 -11.91
CA ILE A 119 -3.09 -5.53 -10.98
C ILE A 119 -3.74 -5.15 -9.62
N PRO A 120 -3.31 -4.08 -8.93
CA PRO A 120 -3.95 -3.69 -7.67
C PRO A 120 -5.34 -3.09 -7.88
N ILE A 121 -5.62 -2.40 -9.01
CA ILE A 121 -6.98 -1.94 -9.33
C ILE A 121 -7.94 -3.12 -9.49
N LEU A 122 -7.55 -4.15 -10.23
CA LEU A 122 -8.33 -5.39 -10.33
C LEU A 122 -8.55 -6.04 -8.96
N SER A 123 -7.60 -5.89 -8.04
CA SER A 123 -7.76 -6.37 -6.65
C SER A 123 -8.77 -5.54 -5.86
N CYS A 124 -8.90 -4.24 -6.15
CA CYS A 124 -9.95 -3.39 -5.60
C CYS A 124 -11.32 -3.82 -6.12
N PHE A 125 -11.47 -4.01 -7.44
CA PHE A 125 -12.72 -4.53 -8.03
C PHE A 125 -13.11 -5.89 -7.44
N LYS A 126 -12.14 -6.80 -7.26
CA LYS A 126 -12.38 -8.08 -6.57
C LYS A 126 -12.94 -7.89 -5.15
N ALA A 127 -12.37 -6.96 -4.39
CA ALA A 127 -12.84 -6.68 -3.04
C ALA A 127 -14.28 -6.15 -3.05
N LEU A 128 -14.60 -5.25 -3.99
CA LEU A 128 -15.95 -4.70 -4.15
C LEU A 128 -16.98 -5.76 -4.53
N LEU A 129 -16.66 -6.65 -5.49
CA LEU A 129 -17.55 -7.74 -5.93
C LEU A 129 -17.87 -8.75 -4.82
N ASN A 130 -16.99 -8.88 -3.82
CA ASN A 130 -17.25 -9.71 -2.64
C ASN A 130 -18.25 -9.07 -1.66
N SER A 131 -18.49 -7.77 -1.75
CA SER A 131 -19.51 -7.08 -0.95
C SER A 131 -20.83 -6.97 -1.72
N THR A 132 -21.98 -7.06 -1.05
CA THR A 132 -23.28 -6.97 -1.73
C THR A 132 -23.50 -5.60 -2.39
N ALA A 133 -23.16 -4.52 -1.69
CA ALA A 133 -23.28 -3.16 -2.21
C ALA A 133 -22.28 -2.88 -3.35
N GLY A 134 -21.01 -3.25 -3.17
CA GLY A 134 -19.98 -3.08 -4.21
C GLY A 134 -20.28 -3.92 -5.45
N ARG A 135 -20.79 -5.14 -5.27
CA ARG A 135 -21.22 -5.98 -6.40
C ARG A 135 -22.36 -5.34 -7.19
N ALA A 136 -23.39 -4.84 -6.52
CA ALA A 136 -24.49 -4.17 -7.19
C ALA A 136 -23.98 -2.96 -8.00
N CYS A 137 -23.15 -2.11 -7.40
CA CYS A 137 -22.60 -0.92 -8.06
C CYS A 137 -21.70 -1.26 -9.27
N VAL A 138 -20.80 -2.25 -9.13
CA VAL A 138 -19.91 -2.64 -10.23
C VAL A 138 -20.67 -3.30 -11.38
N LEU A 139 -21.66 -4.15 -11.09
CA LEU A 139 -22.44 -4.83 -12.12
C LEU A 139 -23.42 -3.90 -12.86
N ASP A 140 -23.83 -2.80 -12.24
CA ASP A 140 -24.69 -1.78 -12.86
C ASP A 140 -23.90 -0.84 -13.80
N SER A 141 -22.57 -0.77 -13.64
CA SER A 141 -21.70 0.07 -14.48
C SER A 141 -21.14 -0.71 -15.67
N SER A 142 -21.67 -0.44 -16.87
CA SER A 142 -21.13 -1.00 -18.13
C SER A 142 -19.66 -0.63 -18.33
N ASP A 143 -19.28 0.59 -17.95
CA ASP A 143 -17.91 1.08 -18.12
C ASP A 143 -16.94 0.33 -17.21
N ALA A 144 -17.32 0.07 -15.95
CA ALA A 144 -16.51 -0.75 -15.05
C ALA A 144 -16.31 -2.17 -15.60
N LEU A 145 -17.37 -2.80 -16.11
CA LEU A 145 -17.31 -4.13 -16.71
C LEU A 145 -16.41 -4.18 -17.97
N LEU A 146 -16.51 -3.15 -18.83
CA LEU A 146 -15.66 -3.01 -20.01
C LEU A 146 -14.20 -2.75 -19.65
N ALA A 147 -13.93 -1.97 -18.60
CA ALA A 147 -12.58 -1.72 -18.11
C ALA A 147 -11.93 -2.99 -17.56
N ILE A 148 -12.65 -3.74 -16.72
CA ILE A 148 -12.21 -5.02 -16.15
C ILE A 148 -11.90 -6.02 -17.26
N THR A 149 -12.84 -6.17 -18.21
CA THR A 149 -12.67 -7.09 -19.34
C THR A 149 -11.50 -6.67 -20.21
N GLY A 150 -11.37 -5.37 -20.50
CA GLY A 150 -10.27 -4.81 -21.27
C GLY A 150 -8.89 -5.01 -20.63
N ALA A 151 -8.82 -5.22 -19.30
CA ALA A 151 -7.58 -5.56 -18.63
C ALA A 151 -7.09 -6.99 -18.94
N LEU A 152 -7.91 -7.85 -19.56
CA LEU A 152 -7.49 -9.16 -20.10
C LEU A 152 -6.53 -9.01 -21.29
N ASP A 153 -6.64 -7.92 -22.03
CA ASP A 153 -5.81 -7.64 -23.20
C ASP A 153 -4.40 -7.15 -22.81
N LEU A 154 -4.17 -6.86 -21.52
CA LEU A 154 -2.84 -6.53 -21.02
C LEU A 154 -1.91 -7.75 -21.20
N HIS A 155 -0.69 -7.50 -21.65
CA HIS A 155 0.27 -8.56 -21.98
C HIS A 155 0.79 -9.32 -20.73
N ASN A 156 0.42 -8.86 -19.53
CA ASN A 156 0.75 -9.52 -18.27
C ASN A 156 -0.11 -10.78 -18.01
N PRO A 157 0.50 -11.97 -17.83
CA PRO A 157 -0.23 -13.16 -17.40
C PRO A 157 -0.86 -13.03 -16.01
N ARG A 158 -0.35 -12.15 -15.13
CA ARG A 158 -0.92 -11.89 -13.81
C ARG A 158 -2.23 -11.09 -13.87
N CYS A 159 -2.36 -10.17 -14.83
CA CYS A 159 -3.63 -9.46 -15.09
C CYS A 159 -4.70 -10.47 -15.52
N LYS A 160 -4.35 -11.37 -16.44
CA LYS A 160 -5.24 -12.47 -16.87
C LYS A 160 -5.65 -13.35 -15.69
N GLN A 161 -4.68 -13.84 -14.91
CA GLN A 161 -4.95 -14.71 -13.76
C GLN A 161 -5.86 -14.06 -12.70
N LYS A 162 -5.67 -12.75 -12.42
CA LYS A 162 -6.54 -12.05 -11.47
C LYS A 162 -7.95 -11.84 -12.02
N ASN A 163 -8.10 -11.47 -13.29
CA ASN A 163 -9.40 -11.33 -13.94
C ASN A 163 -10.20 -12.63 -13.96
N PHE A 164 -9.58 -13.77 -14.30
CA PHE A 164 -10.26 -15.08 -14.28
C PHE A 164 -10.70 -15.54 -12.88
N ARG A 165 -10.24 -14.87 -11.81
CA ARG A 165 -10.58 -15.19 -10.42
C ARG A 165 -11.36 -14.05 -9.74
N LEU A 166 -11.88 -13.09 -10.51
CA LEU A 166 -12.80 -12.07 -10.00
C LEU A 166 -14.12 -12.70 -9.56
#